data_AF-A0A6L7LEN2-F1
#
_entry.id   AF-A0A6L7LEN2-F1
#
_cell.length_a   1.000
_cell.length_b   1.000
_cell.length_c   1.000
_cell.angle_alpha   90.00
_cell.angle_beta   90.00
_cell.angle_gamma   90.00
#
_symmetry.space_group_name_H-M   'P 1'
#
loop_
_entity.id
_entity.type
_entity.pdbx_description
1 polymer ?
#
loop_
_entity_poly.entity_id
_entity_poly.type
_entity_poly.pdbx_seq_one_letter_code
_entity_poly.pdbx_strand_id
1 'polypeptide(L)'
;HIPGKADTEVSQIQDEASITTASAGLPEQGGSRRLNINTATAEELTSLPNIGPSRAAAIVDYREREGPFDSVDELTNVGGIGEKITDSIRDLVVVR
;
A
#
# COMPACT_ATOMS: atom_id res chain seq x y z
N HIS A 1 -18.73 -37.88 -55.16
CA HIS A 1 -19.27 -36.70 -54.46
C HIS A 1 -20.67 -37.07 -53.97
N ILE A 2 -20.84 -37.22 -52.65
CA ILE A 2 -22.08 -37.64 -52.01
C ILE A 2 -22.28 -36.70 -50.80
N PRO A 3 -23.41 -35.98 -50.66
CA PRO A 3 -23.74 -35.21 -49.47
C PRO A 3 -24.54 -36.05 -48.47
N GLY A 4 -24.37 -35.82 -47.17
CA GLY A 4 -25.35 -36.27 -46.18
C GLY A 4 -24.80 -36.62 -44.79
N LYS A 5 -25.02 -35.68 -43.87
CA LYS A 5 -25.38 -35.85 -42.45
C LYS A 5 -24.29 -36.30 -41.45
N ALA A 6 -23.90 -35.36 -40.59
CA ALA A 6 -23.77 -35.61 -39.16
C ALA A 6 -24.02 -34.29 -38.42
N ASP A 7 -25.23 -34.18 -37.88
CA ASP A 7 -25.63 -33.29 -36.81
C ASP A 7 -24.64 -33.36 -35.64
N THR A 8 -24.21 -32.21 -35.14
CA THR A 8 -23.76 -32.06 -33.75
C THR A 8 -24.08 -30.63 -33.33
N GLU A 9 -25.30 -30.48 -32.84
CA GLU A 9 -25.68 -29.45 -31.88
C GLU A 9 -25.00 -29.77 -30.55
N VAL A 10 -24.24 -28.81 -30.00
CA VAL A 10 -24.21 -28.43 -28.58
C VAL A 10 -23.32 -27.17 -28.51
N SER A 11 -23.91 -25.99 -28.40
CA SER A 11 -24.18 -25.29 -27.13
C SER A 11 -22.90 -25.06 -26.33
N GLN A 12 -22.30 -23.88 -26.53
CA GLN A 12 -21.24 -23.37 -25.67
C GLN A 12 -21.69 -22.04 -25.04
N ILE A 13 -22.25 -22.22 -23.85
CA ILE A 13 -22.15 -21.37 -22.64
C ILE A 13 -22.74 -19.95 -22.70
N GLN A 14 -24.01 -19.89 -22.31
CA GLN A 14 -24.54 -18.80 -21.49
C GLN A 14 -24.58 -19.29 -20.04
N ASP A 15 -23.98 -18.47 -19.17
CA ASP A 15 -24.47 -18.15 -17.82
C ASP A 15 -24.31 -19.14 -16.64
N GLU A 16 -23.62 -18.60 -15.63
CA GLU A 16 -23.94 -18.67 -14.19
C GLU A 16 -23.58 -19.95 -13.41
N ALA A 17 -22.41 -19.94 -12.75
CA ALA A 17 -22.29 -20.46 -11.39
C ALA A 17 -21.09 -19.85 -10.62
N SER A 18 -21.44 -19.02 -9.64
CA SER A 18 -20.69 -18.80 -8.39
C SER A 18 -19.24 -18.33 -8.49
N ILE A 19 -19.06 -17.03 -8.30
CA ILE A 19 -18.33 -16.60 -7.10
C ILE A 19 -19.15 -15.58 -6.30
N THR A 20 -19.86 -16.12 -5.33
CA THR A 20 -20.10 -15.57 -3.99
C THR A 20 -19.88 -14.06 -3.82
N THR A 21 -21.00 -13.34 -3.87
CA THR A 21 -21.18 -12.11 -3.09
C THR A 21 -21.40 -12.50 -1.63
N ALA A 22 -20.42 -12.27 -0.75
CA ALA A 22 -20.65 -12.12 0.68
C ALA A 22 -19.42 -11.49 1.38
N SER A 23 -19.47 -10.16 1.47
CA SER A 23 -19.25 -9.39 2.69
C SER A 23 -17.98 -9.66 3.50
N ALA A 24 -16.98 -8.83 3.26
CA ALA A 24 -16.48 -7.98 4.34
C ALA A 24 -16.16 -6.63 3.70
N GLY A 25 -16.98 -5.62 4.01
CA GLY A 25 -16.64 -4.24 3.72
C GLY A 25 -15.28 -3.96 4.35
N LEU A 26 -14.24 -3.95 3.52
CA LEU A 26 -12.98 -3.36 3.92
C LEU A 26 -13.31 -1.91 4.17
N PRO A 27 -13.05 -1.41 5.39
CA PRO A 27 -13.59 -0.16 5.83
C PRO A 27 -13.19 0.89 4.81
N GLU A 28 -14.17 1.70 4.42
CA GLU A 28 -13.89 3.05 3.99
C GLU A 28 -12.95 3.67 5.02
N GLN A 29 -11.64 3.59 4.80
CA GLN A 29 -10.67 4.44 5.46
C GLN A 29 -10.73 5.77 4.72
N GLY A 30 -11.92 6.36 4.69
CA GLY A 30 -12.08 7.77 4.51
C GLY A 30 -11.26 8.45 5.60
N GLY A 31 -10.30 9.25 5.16
CA GLY A 31 -9.80 10.35 5.96
C GLY A 31 -8.56 10.04 6.79
N SER A 32 -7.44 9.83 6.12
CA SER A 32 -6.20 10.34 6.68
C SER A 32 -5.29 10.78 5.56
N ARG A 33 -5.13 12.10 5.42
CA ARG A 33 -4.09 12.80 4.66
C ARG A 33 -2.69 12.50 5.22
N ARG A 34 -2.51 11.30 5.78
CA ARG A 34 -1.35 10.87 6.55
C ARG A 34 -0.64 9.80 5.75
N LEU A 35 0.66 9.98 5.60
CA LEU A 35 1.53 9.13 4.85
C LEU A 35 1.97 7.93 5.71
N ASN A 36 1.80 6.71 5.20
CA ASN A 36 2.27 5.53 5.94
C ASN A 36 3.78 5.37 5.76
N ILE A 37 4.57 5.42 6.84
CA ILE A 37 6.04 5.38 6.76
C ILE A 37 6.60 4.03 6.31
N ASN A 38 5.89 2.94 6.56
CA ASN A 38 6.30 1.59 6.15
C ASN A 38 6.17 1.42 4.63
N THR A 39 5.09 1.94 4.06
CA THR A 39 4.78 1.83 2.63
C THR A 39 5.18 3.07 1.83
N ALA A 40 5.58 4.16 2.50
CA ALA A 40 5.98 5.39 1.83
C ALA A 40 7.24 5.17 1.00
N THR A 41 7.27 5.85 -0.15
CA THR A 41 8.48 5.96 -0.96
C THR A 41 9.35 7.10 -0.43
N ALA A 42 10.62 7.12 -0.83
CA ALA A 42 11.52 8.22 -0.48
C ALA A 42 10.98 9.57 -0.96
N GLU A 43 10.28 9.61 -2.09
CA GLU A 43 9.66 10.83 -2.62
C GLU A 43 8.52 11.33 -1.73
N GLU A 44 7.63 10.43 -1.30
CA GLU A 44 6.53 10.77 -0.40
C GLU A 44 7.04 11.27 0.96
N LEU A 45 8.08 10.64 1.49
CA LEU A 45 8.75 11.09 2.71
C LEU A 45 9.37 12.47 2.52
N THR A 46 9.98 12.74 1.36
CA THR A 46 10.57 14.05 1.02
C THR A 46 9.52 15.15 0.83
N SER A 47 8.26 14.78 0.56
CA SER A 47 7.13 15.73 0.56
C SER A 47 6.80 16.27 1.96
N LEU A 48 7.33 15.66 3.03
CA LEU A 48 7.08 16.10 4.39
C LEU A 48 7.98 17.30 4.77
N PRO A 49 7.46 18.25 5.56
CA PRO A 49 8.23 19.39 6.03
C PRO A 49 9.39 18.90 6.90
N ASN A 50 10.60 19.40 6.62
CA ASN A 50 11.85 18.99 7.28
C ASN A 50 12.33 17.56 6.96
N ILE A 51 11.75 16.85 6.00
CA ILE A 51 12.34 15.61 5.47
C ILE A 51 12.92 15.91 4.08
N GLY A 52 14.23 15.73 3.96
CA GLY A 52 14.94 15.85 2.68
C GLY A 52 15.30 14.48 2.11
N PRO A 53 15.88 14.43 0.89
CA PRO A 53 16.24 13.18 0.22
C PRO A 53 17.20 12.31 1.06
N SER A 54 18.14 12.92 1.80
CA SER A 54 19.03 12.18 2.71
C SER A 54 18.29 11.51 3.86
N ARG A 55 17.30 12.19 4.44
CA ARG A 55 16.49 11.67 5.55
C ARG A 55 15.53 10.59 5.06
N ALA A 56 14.89 10.82 3.93
CA ALA A 56 14.05 9.83 3.28
C ALA A 56 14.84 8.55 2.96
N ALA A 57 16.03 8.67 2.39
CA ALA A 57 16.92 7.52 2.16
C ALA A 57 17.28 6.80 3.46
N ALA A 58 17.54 7.53 4.56
CA ALA A 58 17.82 6.93 5.86
C ALA A 58 16.62 6.15 6.44
N ILE A 59 15.38 6.61 6.21
CA ILE A 59 14.17 5.86 6.61
C ILE A 59 14.08 4.54 5.84
N VAL A 60 14.39 4.57 4.54
CA VAL A 60 14.42 3.36 3.70
C VAL A 60 15.54 2.43 4.15
N ASP A 61 16.75 2.94 4.41
CA ASP A 61 17.85 2.11 4.93
C ASP A 61 17.50 1.49 6.28
N TYR A 62 16.90 2.28 7.19
CA TYR A 62 16.46 1.79 8.49
C TYR A 62 15.46 0.65 8.33
N ARG A 63 14.46 0.78 7.45
CA ARG A 63 13.48 -0.30 7.27
C ARG A 63 14.06 -1.56 6.64
N GLU A 64 15.10 -1.43 5.82
CA GLU A 64 15.81 -2.57 5.24
C GLU A 64 16.71 -3.27 6.26
N ARG A 65 17.23 -2.53 7.25
CA ARG A 65 18.13 -3.05 8.28
C ARG A 65 17.44 -3.56 9.54
N GLU A 66 16.50 -2.79 10.07
CA GLU A 66 15.80 -3.06 11.34
C GLU A 66 14.45 -3.74 11.08
N GLY A 67 13.81 -3.44 9.95
CA GLY A 67 12.48 -3.94 9.59
C GLY A 67 11.43 -2.82 9.55
N PRO A 68 10.14 -3.15 9.40
CA PRO A 68 9.08 -2.15 9.41
C PRO A 68 9.06 -1.39 10.74
N PHE A 69 8.76 -0.11 10.68
CA PHE A 69 8.50 0.72 11.84
C PHE A 69 7.22 0.23 12.54
N ASP A 70 7.26 0.16 13.86
CA ASP A 70 6.12 -0.16 14.73
C ASP A 70 5.40 1.12 15.18
N SER A 71 6.13 2.24 15.25
CA SER A 71 5.59 3.54 15.66
C SER A 71 6.27 4.71 14.96
N VAL A 72 5.57 5.85 14.86
CA VAL A 72 6.14 7.09 14.29
C VAL A 72 7.34 7.59 15.09
N ASP A 73 7.42 7.23 16.37
CA ASP A 73 8.54 7.57 17.25
C ASP A 73 9.86 6.95 16.80
N GLU A 74 9.84 5.76 16.18
CA GLU A 74 11.06 5.11 15.69
C GLU A 74 11.76 5.88 14.58
N LEU A 75 11.07 6.82 13.91
CA LEU A 75 11.71 7.76 13.00
C LEU A 75 12.83 8.55 13.71
N THR A 76 12.76 8.75 15.03
CA THR A 76 13.83 9.41 15.79
C THR A 76 15.11 8.57 15.90
N ASN A 77 15.04 7.25 15.69
CA ASN A 77 16.23 6.38 15.61
C ASN A 77 16.93 6.50 14.24
N VAL A 78 16.26 7.06 13.23
CA VAL A 78 16.80 7.24 11.90
C VAL A 78 17.77 8.42 11.87
N GLY A 79 18.98 8.17 11.36
CA GLY A 79 20.03 9.18 11.23
C GLY A 79 19.55 10.46 10.53
N GLY A 80 19.50 11.56 11.27
CA GLY A 80 19.11 12.87 10.76
C GLY A 80 17.63 13.22 10.94
N ILE A 81 16.79 12.31 11.45
CA ILE A 81 15.45 12.61 11.92
C ILE A 81 15.47 12.57 13.44
N GLY A 82 15.20 13.72 14.07
CA GLY A 82 15.09 13.80 15.53
C GLY A 82 13.67 14.12 15.95
N GLU A 83 13.45 14.19 17.26
CA GLU A 83 12.15 14.48 17.90
C GLU A 83 11.43 15.69 17.28
N LYS A 84 12.15 16.78 16.97
CA LYS A 84 11.57 17.97 16.32
C LYS A 84 10.93 17.68 14.96
N ILE A 85 11.56 16.82 14.17
CA ILE A 85 11.10 16.51 12.82
C ILE A 85 9.93 15.54 12.94
N THR A 86 10.11 14.47 13.73
CA THR A 86 9.06 13.50 14.02
C THR A 86 7.82 14.19 14.55
N ASP A 87 7.91 15.11 15.50
CA ASP A 87 6.75 15.86 16.02
C ASP A 87 6.07 16.75 14.96
N SER A 88 6.84 17.33 14.05
CA SER A 88 6.28 18.13 12.94
C SER A 88 5.52 17.28 11.93
N ILE A 89 5.96 16.03 11.72
CA ILE A 89 5.38 15.14 10.71
C ILE A 89 4.46 14.08 11.29
N ARG A 90 4.44 13.83 12.61
CA ARG A 90 3.66 12.74 13.24
C ARG A 90 2.17 12.85 13.02
N ASP A 91 1.63 14.06 12.82
CA ASP A 91 0.22 14.25 12.47
C ASP A 91 -0.04 14.05 10.96
N LEU A 92 1.01 14.09 10.15
CA LEU A 92 1.02 13.86 8.71
C LEU A 92 1.50 12.45 8.34
N VAL A 93 1.94 11.64 9.30
CA VAL A 93 2.38 10.27 9.06
C VAL A 93 1.66 9.29 9.97
N VAL A 94 1.66 8.02 9.58
CA VAL A 94 1.04 6.92 10.32
C VAL A 94 1.86 5.65 10.13
N VAL A 95 1.72 4.71 11.05
CA VAL A 95 2.29 3.37 10.95
C VAL A 95 1.15 2.36 10.80
N ARG A 96 1.28 1.46 9.83
CA ARG A 96 0.29 0.41 9.54
C ARG A 96 0.97 -0.82 8.97
#